data_AF-A0A387C0W6-F1
#
_entry.id   AF-A0A387C0W6-F1
#
_cell.length_a   1.000
_cell.length_b   1.000
_cell.length_c   1.000
_cell.angle_alpha   90.00
_cell.angle_beta   90.00
_cell.angle_gamma   90.00
#
_symmetry.space_group_name_H-M   'P 1'
#
loop_
_entity.id
_entity.type
_entity.pdbx_description
1 polymer ?
#
loop_
_entity_poly.entity_id
_entity_poly.type
_entity_poly.pdbx_seq_one_letter_code
_entity_poly.pdbx_strand_id
1 'polypeptide(L)'
;MATDDSAAQRYAKRHFGNAAAQPKIVEYYTMRGWQPVWDSSLRLSPEACALVRQRGGVMVRVRHRFRTVQVTISRYLGEDRMPVER
;
A
#
# COMPACT_ATOMS: atom_id res chain seq x y z
N MET A 1 21.41 6.90 16.19
CA MET A 1 19.98 6.66 15.93
C MET A 1 19.86 5.80 14.68
N ALA A 2 19.64 4.50 14.84
CA ALA A 2 19.19 3.68 13.71
C ALA A 2 17.74 4.11 13.43
N THR A 3 17.49 4.78 12.31
CA THR A 3 16.12 5.04 11.86
C THR A 3 15.46 3.69 11.63
N ASP A 4 14.49 3.35 12.47
CA ASP A 4 13.62 2.20 12.23
C ASP A 4 12.92 2.41 10.88
N ASP A 5 13.44 1.77 9.83
CA ASP A 5 12.80 1.74 8.53
C ASP A 5 11.41 1.10 8.73
N SER A 6 10.36 1.90 8.51
CA SER A 6 8.98 1.43 8.64
C SER A 6 8.71 0.27 7.69
N ALA A 7 7.74 -0.59 8.01
CA ALA A 7 7.37 -1.70 7.12
C ALA A 7 7.05 -1.21 5.70
N ALA A 8 6.38 -0.05 5.60
CA ALA A 8 6.09 0.64 4.35
C ALA A 8 7.36 1.05 3.58
N GLN A 9 8.37 1.62 4.26
CA GLN A 9 9.65 1.99 3.66
C GLN A 9 10.41 0.76 3.15
N ARG A 10 10.46 -0.33 3.92
CA ARG A 10 11.06 -1.59 3.49
C ARG A 10 10.35 -2.18 2.29
N TYR A 11 9.02 -2.19 2.31
CA TYR A 11 8.20 -2.66 1.20
C TYR A 11 8.46 -1.81 -0.06
N ALA A 12 8.46 -0.48 0.08
CA ALA A 12 8.65 0.45 -1.02
C ALA A 12 10.04 0.33 -1.63
N LYS A 13 11.09 0.23 -0.80
CA LYS A 13 12.45 -0.03 -1.27
C LYS A 13 12.54 -1.33 -2.07
N ARG A 14 11.88 -2.39 -1.61
CA ARG A 14 11.88 -3.70 -2.28
C ARG A 14 11.09 -3.72 -3.60
N HIS A 15 9.92 -3.07 -3.66
CA HIS A 15 9.03 -3.16 -4.82
C HIS A 15 9.18 -2.01 -5.82
N PHE A 16 9.63 -0.85 -5.36
CA PHE A 16 9.75 0.36 -6.18
C PHE A 16 11.20 0.87 -6.30
N GLY A 17 12.14 0.27 -5.57
CA GLY A 17 13.57 0.64 -5.59
C GLY A 17 13.90 1.90 -4.78
N ASN A 18 12.92 2.53 -4.15
CA ASN A 18 13.10 3.71 -3.31
C ASN A 18 12.19 3.62 -2.07
N ALA A 19 12.78 3.78 -0.88
CA ALA A 19 12.06 3.73 0.40
C ALA A 19 11.01 4.85 0.54
N ALA A 20 11.22 5.99 -0.12
CA ALA A 20 10.30 7.11 -0.16
C ALA A 20 9.35 7.08 -1.38
N ALA A 21 9.29 5.97 -2.13
CA ALA A 21 8.41 5.87 -3.28
C ALA A 21 6.93 5.93 -2.87
N GLN A 22 6.22 6.93 -3.39
CA GLN A 22 4.78 7.13 -3.20
C GLN A 22 4.05 7.13 -4.57
N PRO A 23 3.99 5.99 -5.27
CA PRO A 23 3.28 5.89 -6.54
C PRO A 23 1.79 6.21 -6.37
N LYS A 24 1.17 6.75 -7.43
CA LYS A 24 -0.25 7.12 -7.43
C LYS A 24 -1.13 5.88 -7.35
N ILE A 25 -2.11 5.87 -6.45
CA ILE A 25 -3.13 4.83 -6.41
C ILE A 25 -4.16 5.12 -7.51
N VAL A 26 -4.52 4.10 -8.29
CA VAL A 26 -5.47 4.22 -9.41
C VAL A 26 -6.76 3.44 -9.17
N GLU A 27 -6.67 2.30 -8.50
CA GLU A 27 -7.82 1.46 -8.16
C GLU A 27 -7.57 0.80 -6.80
N TYR A 28 -8.64 0.42 -6.12
CA TYR A 28 -8.59 -0.41 -4.92
C TYR A 28 -9.52 -1.62 -5.05
N TYR A 29 -9.16 -2.73 -4.42
CA TYR A 29 -9.89 -3.99 -4.50
C TYR A 29 -10.75 -4.19 -3.27
N THR A 30 -12.03 -4.48 -3.48
CA THR A 30 -13.02 -4.79 -2.45
C THR A 30 -13.66 -6.16 -2.71
N MET A 31 -14.62 -6.59 -1.89
CA MET A 31 -15.45 -7.77 -2.18
C MET A 31 -16.24 -7.65 -3.50
N ARG A 32 -16.44 -6.43 -4.01
CA ARG A 32 -17.13 -6.17 -5.29
C ARG A 32 -16.15 -6.07 -6.48
N GLY A 33 -14.88 -6.44 -6.28
CA GLY A 33 -13.84 -6.33 -7.29
C GLY A 33 -13.06 -5.01 -7.24
N TRP A 34 -12.38 -4.68 -8.34
CA TRP A 34 -11.64 -3.43 -8.49
C TRP A 34 -12.59 -2.24 -8.61
N GLN A 35 -12.30 -1.18 -7.85
CA GLN A 35 -13.06 0.06 -7.80
C GLN A 35 -12.12 1.23 -8.09
N PRO A 36 -12.57 2.27 -8.81
CA PRO A 36 -11.77 3.47 -9.03
C PRO A 36 -11.54 4.20 -7.70
N VAL A 37 -10.38 4.82 -7.53
CA VAL A 37 -10.16 5.69 -6.36
C VAL A 37 -11.10 6.90 -6.39
N TRP A 38 -11.61 7.28 -5.22
CA TRP A 38 -12.47 8.46 -5.04
C TRP A 38 -11.69 9.78 -5.13
N ASP A 39 -10.35 9.73 -5.01
CA ASP A 39 -9.47 10.88 -5.09
C ASP A 39 -8.29 10.55 -6.01
N SER A 40 -8.15 11.30 -7.09
CA SER A 40 -7.10 11.12 -8.09
C SER A 40 -5.71 11.59 -7.62
N SER A 41 -5.63 12.29 -6.49
CA SER A 41 -4.38 12.73 -5.86
C SER A 41 -3.81 11.68 -4.89
N LEU A 42 -4.57 10.63 -4.58
CA LEU A 42 -4.19 9.62 -3.60
C LEU A 42 -2.90 8.89 -4.00
N ARG A 43 -1.92 8.89 -3.10
CA ARG A 43 -0.62 8.23 -3.26
C ARG A 43 -0.44 7.11 -2.24
N LEU A 44 0.38 6.13 -2.59
CA LEU A 44 0.69 5.02 -1.69
C LEU A 44 1.46 5.54 -0.47
N SER A 45 0.77 5.57 0.66
CA SER A 45 1.29 5.89 1.99
C SER A 45 0.54 5.06 3.04
N PRO A 46 1.07 4.96 4.28
CA PRO A 46 0.36 4.29 5.37
C PRO A 46 -1.04 4.87 5.60
N GLU A 47 -1.18 6.19 5.55
CA GLU A 47 -2.43 6.92 5.75
C GLU A 47 -3.42 6.62 4.63
N ALA A 48 -2.98 6.64 3.36
CA ALA A 48 -3.83 6.30 2.23
C ALA A 48 -4.29 4.84 2.28
N CYS A 49 -3.41 3.92 2.68
CA CYS A 49 -3.76 2.52 2.89
C CYS A 49 -4.79 2.34 4.01
N ALA A 50 -4.68 3.09 5.12
CA ALA A 50 -5.68 3.10 6.18
C ALA A 50 -7.05 3.61 5.68
N LEU A 51 -7.07 4.69 4.87
CA LEU A 51 -8.29 5.21 4.26
C LEU A 51 -8.95 4.21 3.29
N VAL A 52 -8.15 3.50 2.49
CA VAL A 52 -8.65 2.44 1.61
C VAL A 52 -9.24 1.29 2.44
N ARG A 53 -8.59 0.90 3.53
CA ARG A 53 -9.07 -0.14 4.43
C ARG A 53 -10.38 0.24 5.12
N GLN A 54 -10.54 1.48 5.58
CA GLN A 54 -11.80 1.99 6.13
C GLN A 54 -12.96 1.90 5.13
N ARG A 55 -12.66 1.95 3.82
CA ARG A 55 -13.64 1.74 2.74
C ARG A 55 -13.79 0.28 2.31
N GLY A 56 -13.26 -0.66 3.09
CA GLY A 56 -13.34 -2.11 2.81
C GLY A 56 -12.37 -2.60 1.73
N GLY A 57 -11.37 -1.80 1.37
CA GLY A 57 -10.34 -2.21 0.43
C GLY A 57 -9.25 -3.06 1.09
N VAL A 58 -8.76 -4.08 0.37
CA VAL A 58 -7.69 -5.00 0.84
C VAL A 58 -6.42 -4.94 -0.01
N MET A 59 -6.55 -4.45 -1.24
CA MET A 59 -5.43 -4.25 -2.16
C MET A 59 -5.60 -2.92 -2.90
N VAL A 60 -4.50 -2.38 -3.41
CA VAL A 60 -4.50 -1.22 -4.29
C VAL A 60 -3.68 -1.50 -5.55
N ARG A 61 -4.08 -0.90 -6.67
CA ARG A 61 -3.25 -0.77 -7.85
C ARG A 61 -2.62 0.59 -7.85
N VAL A 62 -1.31 0.62 -8.09
CA VAL A 62 -0.53 1.86 -8.16
C VAL A 62 0.14 1.99 -9.51
N ARG A 63 0.23 3.21 -10.02
CA ARG A 63 1.00 3.54 -11.22
C ARG A 63 2.43 3.85 -10.81
N HIS A 64 3.37 3.01 -11.22
CA HIS A 64 4.79 3.21 -10.99
C HIS A 64 5.55 3.14 -12.32
N ARG A 65 6.11 4.29 -12.74
CA ARG A 65 6.70 4.48 -14.07
C ARG A 65 5.71 4.03 -15.16
N PHE A 66 6.07 3.03 -15.96
CA PHE A 66 5.26 2.51 -17.07
C PHE A 66 4.41 1.30 -16.70
N ARG A 67 4.34 0.91 -15.42
CA ARG A 67 3.67 -0.32 -14.97
C ARG A 67 2.60 -0.03 -13.92
N THR A 68 1.61 -0.92 -13.86
CA THR A 68 0.61 -0.95 -12.79
C THR A 68 0.99 -2.09 -11.86
N VAL A 69 1.17 -1.79 -10.58
CA VAL A 69 1.60 -2.74 -9.56
C VAL A 69 0.48 -2.94 -8.57
N GLN A 70 0.20 -4.19 -8.19
CA GLN A 70 -0.74 -4.51 -7.14
C GLN A 70 -0.02 -4.57 -5.79
N VAL A 71 -0.62 -3.96 -4.78
CA VAL A 71 -0.08 -3.88 -3.42
C VAL A 71 -1.15 -4.38 -2.46
N THR A 72 -0.83 -5.40 -1.67
CA THR A 72 -1.67 -5.85 -0.56
C THR A 72 -1.45 -4.92 0.63
N ILE A 73 -2.54 -4.37 1.18
CA ILE A 73 -2.47 -3.35 2.23
C ILE A 73 -1.80 -3.90 3.50
N SER A 74 -2.15 -5.12 3.94
CA SER A 74 -1.55 -5.75 5.12
C SER A 74 -0.02 -5.91 4.98
N ARG A 75 0.46 -6.31 3.79
CA ARG A 75 1.90 -6.44 3.52
C ARG A 75 2.63 -5.11 3.51
N TYR A 76 1.98 -4.07 2.96
CA TYR A 76 2.54 -2.73 2.93
C TYR A 76 2.63 -2.12 4.33
N LEU A 77 1.61 -2.30 5.15
CA LEU A 77 1.56 -1.85 6.55
C LEU A 77 2.40 -2.74 7.49
N GLY A 78 2.80 -3.93 7.05
CA GLY A 78 3.58 -4.88 7.86
C GLY A 78 2.76 -5.70 8.84
N GLU A 79 1.44 -5.71 8.69
CA GLU A 79 0.46 -6.40 9.55
C GLU A 79 0.34 -7.90 9.22
N ASP A 80 0.92 -8.36 8.10
CA ASP A 80 1.00 -9.78 7.73
C ASP A 80 1.87 -10.59 8.70
N ARG A 81 2.57 -9.93 9.63
CA ARG A 81 3.21 -10.53 10.81
C ARG A 81 2.25 -10.43 11.99
N MET A 82 1.26 -11.31 12.06
CA MET A 82 0.63 -11.63 13.34
C MET A 82 1.73 -12.14 14.29
N PRO A 83 1.76 -11.72 15.57
CA PRO A 83 2.51 -12.47 16.57
C PRO A 83 1.92 -13.89 16.61
N VAL A 84 2.80 -14.90 16.61
CA VAL A 84 2.41 -16.24 17.00
C VAL A 84 2.00 -16.14 18.46
N GLU A 85 0.69 -16.08 18.75
CA GLU A 85 0.22 -16.34 20.11
C GLU A 85 0.67 -17.76 20.46
N ARG A 86 1.51 -17.86 21.50
CA ARG A 86 1.88 -19.11 22.16
C ARG A 86 0.87 -19.39 23.26
#